data_AF-A0A3D1Q8S2-F1
#
_entry.id   AF-A0A3D1Q8S2-F1
#
_cell.length_a   1.000
_cell.length_b   1.000
_cell.length_c   1.000
_cell.angle_alpha   90.00
_cell.angle_beta   90.00
_cell.angle_gamma   90.00
#
_symmetry.space_group_name_H-M   'P 1'
#
loop_
_entity.id
_entity.type
_entity.pdbx_description
1 polymer ?
#
loop_
_entity_poly.entity_id
_entity_poly.type
_entity_poly.pdbx_seq_one_letter_code
_entity_poly.pdbx_strand_id
1 'polypeptide(L)'
;MVWSRQIALRWAVLLIGVGMLFFLPTREFLKTTFMLGVPFVFVLGYMVKQRRGSLPHLAALLLLAVIGCGYIVMLYTLPQRIEVRRIVIEGSDLQGQGRYEEAIQRYRDLEALGRTQDMNKRIAQAEKEAHAAQTLSQAEQLNQAGQRQQALELLNSIPEGTKAAAQAEKLKKEWGG
;
A
#
# COMPACT_ATOMS: atom_id res chain seq x y z
N MET A 1 -36.98 3.46 -27.96
CA MET A 1 -36.53 2.50 -26.92
C MET A 1 -35.09 1.99 -27.09
N VAL A 2 -34.62 1.71 -28.31
CA VAL A 2 -33.25 1.15 -28.53
C VAL A 2 -32.13 2.08 -28.09
N TRP A 3 -32.28 3.40 -28.30
CA TRP A 3 -31.26 4.40 -27.94
C TRP A 3 -31.02 4.50 -26.42
N SER A 4 -32.09 4.49 -25.62
CA SER A 4 -32.01 4.48 -24.15
C SER A 4 -31.38 3.19 -23.61
N ARG A 5 -31.67 2.03 -24.22
CA ARG A 5 -31.03 0.74 -23.87
C ARG A 5 -29.53 0.72 -24.16
N GLN A 6 -29.08 1.29 -25.27
CA GLN A 6 -27.65 1.39 -25.59
C GLN A 6 -26.91 2.33 -24.64
N ILE A 7 -27.54 3.43 -24.23
CA ILE A 7 -26.97 4.37 -23.24
C ILE A 7 -26.88 3.68 -21.87
N ALA A 8 -27.94 3.01 -21.42
CA ALA A 8 -27.94 2.26 -20.17
C ALA A 8 -26.88 1.14 -20.16
N LEU A 9 -26.70 0.43 -21.28
CA LEU A 9 -25.67 -0.60 -21.41
C LEU A 9 -24.26 -0.01 -21.32
N ARG A 10 -24.01 1.15 -21.96
CA ARG A 10 -22.72 1.86 -21.87
C ARG A 10 -22.40 2.28 -20.44
N TRP A 11 -23.39 2.84 -19.73
CA TRP A 11 -23.22 3.21 -18.32
C TRP A 11 -23.00 1.98 -17.43
N ALA A 12 -23.71 0.87 -17.68
CA ALA A 12 -23.50 -0.37 -16.95
C ALA A 12 -22.08 -0.91 -17.16
N VAL A 13 -21.59 -0.95 -18.40
CA VAL A 13 -20.21 -1.37 -18.72
C VAL A 13 -19.19 -0.44 -18.08
N LEU A 14 -19.44 0.88 -18.10
CA LEU A 14 -18.56 1.86 -17.47
C LEU A 14 -18.53 1.67 -15.95
N LEU A 15 -19.67 1.49 -15.30
CA LEU A 15 -19.75 1.23 -13.87
C LEU A 15 -19.09 -0.09 -13.48
N ILE A 16 -19.24 -1.14 -14.29
CA ILE A 16 -18.53 -2.41 -14.09
C ILE A 16 -17.02 -2.20 -14.22
N GLY A 17 -16.57 -1.49 -15.25
CA GLY A 17 -15.15 -1.17 -15.47
C GLY A 17 -14.56 -0.36 -14.31
N VAL A 18 -15.30 0.64 -13.82
CA VAL A 18 -14.91 1.43 -12.64
C VAL A 18 -14.92 0.56 -11.37
N GLY A 19 -15.94 -0.29 -11.21
CA GLY A 19 -16.03 -1.24 -10.10
C GLY A 19 -14.84 -2.20 -10.05
N MET A 20 -14.39 -2.68 -11.21
CA MET A 20 -13.21 -3.54 -11.30
C MET A 20 -11.91 -2.85 -10.83
N LEU A 21 -11.82 -1.52 -10.84
CA LEU A 21 -10.65 -0.79 -10.32
C LEU A 21 -10.48 -0.94 -8.80
N PHE A 22 -11.55 -1.27 -8.08
CA PHE A 22 -11.49 -1.56 -6.65
C PHE A 22 -10.91 -2.95 -6.36
N PHE A 23 -10.83 -3.83 -7.37
CA PHE A 23 -10.25 -5.14 -7.22
C PHE A 23 -8.71 -5.07 -7.29
N LEU A 24 -8.06 -5.57 -6.23
CA LEU A 24 -6.60 -5.53 -6.06
C LEU A 24 -5.82 -6.07 -7.29
N PRO A 25 -6.15 -7.28 -7.81
CA PRO A 25 -5.52 -7.83 -9.00
C PRO A 25 -5.65 -6.93 -10.24
N THR A 26 -6.84 -6.42 -10.51
CA THR A 26 -7.09 -5.55 -11.66
C THR A 26 -6.28 -4.26 -11.57
N ARG A 27 -6.18 -3.66 -10.38
CA ARG A 27 -5.41 -2.44 -10.17
C ARG A 27 -3.91 -2.65 -10.38
N GLU A 28 -3.34 -3.75 -9.89
CA GLU A 28 -1.91 -4.07 -10.10
C GLU A 28 -1.61 -4.39 -11.56
N PHE A 29 -2.50 -5.13 -12.23
CA PHE A 29 -2.40 -5.37 -13.66
C PHE A 29 -2.43 -4.05 -14.44
N LEU A 30 -3.43 -3.21 -14.20
CA LEU A 30 -3.64 -1.96 -14.92
C LEU A 30 -2.46 -1.00 -14.72
N LYS A 31 -1.94 -0.90 -13.49
CA LYS A 31 -0.73 -0.13 -13.18
C LYS A 31 0.47 -0.61 -14.00
N THR A 32 0.70 -1.92 -14.05
CA THR A 32 1.79 -2.53 -14.81
C THR A 32 1.64 -2.25 -16.31
N THR A 33 0.44 -2.45 -16.84
CA THR A 33 0.11 -2.24 -18.26
C THR A 33 0.26 -0.78 -18.67
N PHE A 34 -0.16 0.19 -17.85
CA PHE A 34 0.04 1.60 -18.19
C PHE A 34 1.50 2.03 -18.06
N MET A 35 2.20 1.58 -17.01
CA MET A 35 3.59 1.97 -16.76
C MET A 35 4.53 1.56 -17.90
N LEU A 36 4.30 0.40 -18.53
CA LEU A 36 5.09 -0.07 -19.67
C LEU A 36 4.44 0.20 -21.03
N GLY A 37 3.11 0.22 -21.09
CA GLY A 37 2.35 0.43 -22.32
C GLY A 37 2.48 1.85 -22.87
N VAL A 38 2.52 2.88 -22.01
CA VAL A 38 2.74 4.26 -22.46
C VAL A 38 4.11 4.39 -23.15
N PRO A 39 5.24 4.06 -22.50
CA PRO A 39 6.55 4.04 -23.17
C PRO A 39 6.56 3.19 -24.44
N PHE A 40 5.94 2.00 -24.41
CA PHE A 40 5.88 1.11 -25.58
C PHE A 40 5.26 1.80 -26.80
N VAL A 41 4.11 2.46 -26.65
CA VAL A 41 3.42 3.15 -27.75
C VAL A 41 4.26 4.31 -28.28
N PHE A 42 4.93 5.07 -27.41
CA PHE A 42 5.82 6.15 -27.84
C PHE A 42 7.01 5.64 -28.65
N VAL A 43 7.68 4.58 -28.18
CA VAL A 43 8.82 3.97 -28.89
C VAL A 43 8.36 3.36 -30.21
N LEU A 44 7.19 2.70 -30.23
CA LEU A 44 6.61 2.15 -31.45
C LEU A 44 6.29 3.25 -32.47
N GLY A 45 5.66 4.34 -32.02
CA GLY A 45 5.36 5.50 -32.86
C GLY A 45 6.63 6.18 -33.42
N TYR A 46 7.72 6.20 -32.64
CA TYR A 46 9.02 6.63 -33.12
C TYR A 46 9.60 5.66 -34.17
N MET A 47 9.56 4.35 -33.91
CA MET A 47 10.10 3.30 -34.79
C MET A 47 9.43 3.31 -36.17
N VAL A 48 8.11 3.49 -36.24
CA VAL A 48 7.34 3.51 -37.50
C VAL A 48 7.77 4.65 -38.43
N LYS A 49 8.28 5.76 -37.89
CA LYS A 49 8.78 6.90 -38.67
C LYS A 49 10.18 6.70 -39.23
N GLN A 50 10.92 5.68 -38.77
CA GLN A 50 12.30 5.43 -39.17
C GLN A 50 12.38 4.52 -40.40
N ARG A 51 13.44 4.69 -41.21
CA ARG A 51 13.72 3.78 -42.35
C ARG A 51 14.02 2.38 -41.82
N ARG A 52 13.31 1.37 -42.32
CA ARG A 52 13.54 -0.04 -41.96
C ARG A 52 15.01 -0.43 -42.19
N GLY A 53 15.62 -1.05 -41.19
CA GLY A 53 17.03 -1.47 -41.23
C GLY A 53 18.06 -0.38 -40.90
N SER A 54 17.64 0.86 -40.63
CA SER A 54 18.54 1.91 -40.14
C SER A 54 18.96 1.66 -38.68
N LEU A 55 20.09 2.22 -38.26
CA LEU A 55 20.56 2.18 -36.86
C LEU A 55 19.48 2.65 -35.84
N PRO A 56 18.77 3.78 -36.02
CA PRO A 56 17.72 4.17 -35.07
C PRO A 56 16.53 3.20 -35.07
N HIS A 57 16.22 2.57 -36.21
CA HIS A 57 15.18 1.55 -36.28
C HIS A 57 15.58 0.29 -35.48
N LEU A 58 16.84 -0.17 -35.60
CA LEU A 58 17.35 -1.30 -34.82
C LEU A 58 17.39 -1.00 -33.32
N ALA A 59 17.83 0.21 -32.94
CA ALA A 59 17.84 0.64 -31.54
C ALA A 59 16.42 0.70 -30.94
N ALA A 60 15.45 1.25 -31.69
CA ALA A 60 14.05 1.30 -31.26
C ALA A 60 13.44 -0.12 -31.15
N LEU A 61 13.77 -1.02 -32.07
CA LEU A 61 13.33 -2.42 -32.01
C LEU A 61 13.87 -3.12 -30.76
N LEU A 62 15.16 -2.95 -30.46
CA LEU A 62 15.78 -3.50 -29.24
C LEU A 62 15.08 -2.94 -27.99
N LEU A 63 14.85 -1.63 -27.96
CA LEU A 63 14.14 -0.99 -26.85
C LEU A 63 12.73 -1.54 -26.66
N LEU A 64 11.97 -1.76 -27.73
CA LEU A 64 10.66 -2.43 -27.66
C LEU A 64 10.76 -3.86 -27.11
N ALA A 65 11.78 -4.62 -27.53
CA ALA A 65 12.02 -5.97 -27.02
C ALA A 65 12.32 -5.95 -25.51
N VAL A 66 13.12 -4.99 -25.04
CA VAL A 66 13.41 -4.80 -23.61
C VAL A 66 12.14 -4.45 -22.83
N ILE A 67 11.34 -3.50 -23.32
CA ILE A 67 10.06 -3.13 -22.68
C ILE A 67 9.10 -4.34 -22.65
N GLY A 68 8.99 -5.08 -23.75
CA GLY A 68 8.16 -6.27 -23.85
C GLY A 68 8.61 -7.39 -22.92
N CYS A 69 9.90 -7.67 -22.84
CA CYS A 69 10.47 -8.63 -21.91
C CYS A 69 10.22 -8.20 -20.45
N GLY A 70 10.44 -6.93 -20.14
CA GLY A 70 10.13 -6.36 -18.83
C GLY A 70 8.66 -6.52 -18.44
N TYR A 71 7.74 -6.35 -19.40
CA TYR A 71 6.32 -6.57 -19.17
C TYR A 71 6.00 -8.03 -18.83
N ILE A 72 6.56 -8.98 -19.58
CA ILE A 72 6.40 -10.42 -19.30
C ILE A 72 6.90 -10.77 -17.89
N VAL A 73 8.08 -10.27 -17.51
CA VAL A 73 8.65 -10.50 -16.16
C VAL A 73 7.75 -9.88 -15.08
N MET A 74 7.21 -8.67 -15.30
CA MET A 74 6.28 -8.06 -14.35
C MET A 74 4.97 -8.83 -14.22
N LEU A 75 4.44 -9.38 -15.32
CA LEU A 75 3.26 -10.24 -15.27
C LEU A 75 3.53 -11.57 -14.56
N TYR A 76 4.71 -12.16 -14.76
CA TYR A 76 5.12 -13.38 -14.07
C TYR A 76 5.18 -13.20 -12.55
N THR A 77 5.71 -12.06 -12.08
CA THR A 77 5.78 -11.74 -10.65
C THR A 77 4.49 -11.13 -10.08
N LEU A 78 3.46 -10.93 -10.90
CA LEU A 78 2.22 -10.26 -10.50
C LEU A 78 1.50 -10.97 -9.34
N PRO A 79 1.34 -12.31 -9.33
CA PRO A 79 0.66 -12.99 -8.22
C PRO A 79 1.35 -12.76 -6.87
N GLN A 80 2.69 -12.81 -6.85
CA GLN A 80 3.47 -12.54 -5.64
C GLN A 80 3.30 -11.09 -5.16
N ARG A 81 3.30 -10.11 -6.08
CA ARG A 81 3.08 -8.69 -5.72
C ARG A 81 1.70 -8.46 -5.13
N ILE A 82 0.68 -9.12 -5.67
CA ILE A 82 -0.69 -9.07 -5.14
C ILE A 82 -0.72 -9.63 -3.72
N GLU A 83 -0.06 -10.76 -3.48
CA GLU A 83 -0.07 -11.40 -2.16
C GLU A 83 0.70 -10.57 -1.11
N VAL A 84 1.87 -10.06 -1.45
CA VAL A 84 2.59 -9.09 -0.59
C VAL A 84 1.68 -7.92 -0.24
N ARG A 85 0.97 -7.36 -1.21
CA ARG A 85 0.08 -6.21 -0.99
C ARG A 85 -1.13 -6.57 -0.14
N ARG A 86 -1.69 -7.77 -0.29
CA ARG A 86 -2.77 -8.30 0.54
C ARG A 86 -2.33 -8.38 2.00
N ILE A 87 -1.23 -9.07 2.27
CA ILE A 87 -0.64 -9.20 3.62
C ILE A 87 -0.44 -7.81 4.25
N VAL A 88 0.13 -6.88 3.49
CA VAL A 88 0.40 -5.53 3.95
C VAL A 88 -0.88 -4.78 4.34
N ILE A 89 -1.92 -4.84 3.50
CA ILE A 89 -3.19 -4.16 3.74
C ILE A 89 -3.88 -4.76 4.97
N GLU A 90 -3.96 -6.08 5.06
CA GLU A 90 -4.61 -6.78 6.18
C GLU A 90 -3.89 -6.50 7.50
N GLY A 91 -2.55 -6.58 7.53
CA GLY A 91 -1.79 -6.21 8.73
C GLY A 91 -1.97 -4.73 9.12
N SER A 92 -2.05 -3.83 8.13
CA SER A 92 -2.27 -2.40 8.42
C SER A 92 -3.68 -2.11 8.91
N ASP A 93 -4.69 -2.84 8.44
CA ASP A 93 -6.06 -2.75 8.94
C ASP A 93 -6.16 -3.25 10.39
N LEU A 94 -5.54 -4.40 10.69
CA LEU A 94 -5.43 -4.93 12.07
C LEU A 94 -4.75 -3.94 13.01
N GLN A 95 -3.63 -3.34 12.58
CA GLN A 95 -2.96 -2.26 13.33
C GLN A 95 -3.87 -1.03 13.48
N GLY A 96 -4.69 -0.72 12.47
CA GLY A 96 -5.72 0.32 12.53
C GLY A 96 -6.77 0.08 13.61
N GLN A 97 -7.12 -1.18 13.84
CA GLN A 97 -8.09 -1.64 14.83
C GLN A 97 -7.48 -1.84 16.24
N GLY A 98 -6.18 -1.58 16.42
CA GLY A 98 -5.46 -1.84 17.67
C GLY A 98 -5.10 -3.32 17.92
N ARG A 99 -5.31 -4.19 16.93
CA ARG A 99 -5.00 -5.63 16.99
C ARG A 99 -3.56 -5.88 16.56
N TYR A 100 -2.61 -5.38 17.35
CA TYR A 100 -1.19 -5.35 16.98
C TYR A 100 -0.54 -6.73 16.86
N GLU A 101 -0.86 -7.65 17.76
CA GLU A 101 -0.31 -9.01 17.72
C GLU A 101 -0.73 -9.72 16.42
N GLU A 102 -2.01 -9.62 16.05
CA GLU A 102 -2.51 -10.21 14.82
C GLU A 102 -1.90 -9.57 13.58
N ALA A 103 -1.67 -8.25 13.61
CA ALA A 103 -0.94 -7.54 12.56
C ALA A 103 0.49 -8.06 12.41
N ILE A 104 1.21 -8.27 13.52
CA ILE A 104 2.58 -8.81 13.54
C ILE A 104 2.60 -10.21 12.94
N GLN A 105 1.69 -11.10 13.37
CA GLN A 105 1.59 -12.45 12.82
C GLN A 105 1.30 -12.40 11.32
N ARG A 106 0.40 -11.52 10.88
CA ARG A 106 0.11 -11.37 9.46
C ARG A 106 1.33 -10.89 8.66
N TYR A 107 2.13 -9.98 9.22
CA TYR A 107 3.36 -9.53 8.57
C TYR A 107 4.43 -10.62 8.47
N ARG A 108 4.46 -11.63 9.35
CA ARG A 108 5.39 -12.77 9.25
C ARG A 108 5.23 -13.56 7.95
N ASP A 109 4.03 -13.57 7.38
CA ASP A 109 3.77 -14.25 6.10
C ASP A 109 4.57 -13.66 4.92
N LEU A 110 5.13 -12.45 5.07
CA LEU A 110 6.03 -11.86 4.08
C LEU A 110 7.36 -12.62 3.94
N GLU A 111 7.79 -13.37 4.96
CA GLU A 111 9.01 -14.17 4.92
C GLU A 111 8.93 -15.24 3.81
N ALA A 112 7.78 -15.92 3.69
CA ALA A 112 7.54 -16.93 2.66
C ALA A 112 7.64 -16.37 1.22
N LEU A 113 7.51 -15.06 1.07
CA LEU A 113 7.62 -14.34 -0.20
C LEU A 113 9.03 -13.71 -0.41
N GLY A 114 10.00 -14.04 0.45
CA GLY A 114 11.35 -13.49 0.41
C GLY A 114 11.43 -12.01 0.76
N ARG A 115 10.45 -11.49 1.51
CA ARG A 115 10.33 -10.07 1.89
C ARG A 115 10.71 -9.83 3.36
N THR A 116 11.73 -10.52 3.86
CA THR A 116 12.19 -10.47 5.26
C THR A 116 12.53 -9.04 5.73
N GLN A 117 13.13 -8.21 4.89
CA GLN A 117 13.43 -6.82 5.25
C GLN A 117 12.15 -6.00 5.46
N ASP A 118 11.16 -6.14 4.57
CA ASP A 118 9.87 -5.45 4.69
C ASP A 118 9.08 -5.98 5.89
N MET A 119 9.13 -7.29 6.14
CA MET A 119 8.56 -7.93 7.32
C MET A 119 9.11 -7.28 8.59
N ASN A 120 10.43 -7.29 8.78
CA ASN A 120 11.08 -6.78 9.98
C ASN A 120 10.74 -5.31 10.21
N LYS A 121 10.76 -4.49 9.15
CA LYS A 121 10.39 -3.07 9.23
C LYS A 121 8.94 -2.89 9.71
N ARG A 122 8.01 -3.71 9.22
CA ARG A 122 6.59 -3.62 9.57
C ARG A 122 6.30 -4.14 10.97
N ILE A 123 6.94 -5.24 11.36
CA ILE A 123 6.85 -5.77 12.72
C ILE A 123 7.37 -4.75 13.72
N ALA A 124 8.57 -4.19 13.50
CA ALA A 124 9.14 -3.16 14.38
C ALA A 124 8.21 -1.93 14.52
N GLN A 125 7.58 -1.51 13.43
CA GLN A 125 6.59 -0.42 13.47
C GLN A 125 5.34 -0.81 14.27
N ALA A 126 4.81 -2.02 14.09
CA ALA A 126 3.64 -2.51 14.80
C ALA A 126 3.92 -2.67 16.30
N GLU A 127 5.10 -3.18 16.67
CA GLU A 127 5.55 -3.31 18.07
C GLU A 127 5.70 -1.93 18.73
N LYS A 128 6.31 -0.96 18.03
CA LYS A 128 6.41 0.43 18.51
C LYS A 128 5.02 1.02 18.79
N GLU A 129 4.07 0.79 17.88
CA GLU A 129 2.70 1.28 18.02
C GLU A 129 1.96 0.57 19.17
N ALA A 130 2.16 -0.74 19.32
CA ALA A 130 1.58 -1.54 20.39
C ALA A 130 2.04 -1.08 21.77
N HIS A 131 3.36 -0.90 21.94
CA HIS A 131 3.94 -0.39 23.17
C HIS A 131 3.40 1.00 23.50
N ALA A 132 3.36 1.90 22.51
CA ALA A 132 2.84 3.25 22.70
C ALA A 132 1.35 3.26 23.11
N ALA A 133 0.53 2.40 22.50
CA ALA A 133 -0.88 2.24 22.87
C ALA A 133 -1.06 1.66 24.29
N GLN A 134 -0.21 0.71 24.68
CA GLN A 134 -0.22 0.16 26.03
C GLN A 134 0.18 1.21 27.08
N THR A 135 1.24 1.99 26.83
CA THR A 135 1.67 3.10 27.68
C THR A 135 0.55 4.14 27.84
N LEU A 136 -0.16 4.47 26.76
CA LEU A 136 -1.30 5.39 26.78
C LEU A 136 -2.43 4.85 27.67
N SER A 137 -2.82 3.59 27.49
CA SER A 137 -3.87 2.96 28.30
C SER A 137 -3.51 2.91 29.78
N GLN A 138 -2.25 2.62 30.12
CA GLN A 138 -1.78 2.67 31.51
C GLN A 138 -1.85 4.08 32.08
N ALA A 139 -1.49 5.12 31.30
CA ALA A 139 -1.57 6.50 31.76
C ALA A 139 -3.01 6.92 32.05
N GLU A 140 -3.96 6.51 31.21
CA GLU A 140 -5.39 6.73 31.45
C GLU A 140 -5.87 6.04 32.73
N GLN A 141 -5.45 4.79 32.97
CA GLN A 141 -5.78 4.06 34.20
C GLN A 141 -5.21 4.74 35.45
N LEU A 142 -3.95 5.20 35.41
CA LEU A 142 -3.33 5.94 36.52
C LEU A 142 -4.05 7.26 36.80
N ASN A 143 -4.48 7.98 35.75
CA ASN A 143 -5.25 9.20 35.91
C ASN A 143 -6.63 8.93 36.54
N GLN A 144 -7.31 7.86 36.13
CA GLN A 144 -8.58 7.41 36.75
C GLN A 144 -8.39 7.00 38.22
N ALA A 145 -7.23 6.45 38.58
CA ALA A 145 -6.85 6.13 39.96
C ALA A 145 -6.42 7.36 40.79
N GLY A 146 -6.49 8.58 40.23
CA GLY A 146 -6.10 9.83 40.89
C GLY A 146 -4.60 10.12 40.88
N GLN A 147 -3.78 9.28 40.24
CA GLN A 147 -2.32 9.41 40.17
C GLN A 147 -1.89 10.24 38.94
N ARG A 148 -2.42 11.46 38.85
CA ARG A 148 -2.29 12.33 37.67
C ARG A 148 -0.85 12.64 37.28
N GLN A 149 0.04 12.84 38.25
CA GLN A 149 1.44 13.18 37.98
C GLN A 149 2.20 12.00 37.34
N GLN A 150 1.97 10.78 37.83
CA GLN A 150 2.53 9.55 37.23
C GLN A 150 1.94 9.29 35.84
N ALA A 151 0.65 9.58 35.64
CA ALA A 151 0.03 9.50 34.32
C ALA A 151 0.68 10.45 33.31
N LEU A 152 0.97 11.70 33.69
CA LEU A 152 1.66 12.67 32.83
C LEU A 152 3.10 12.25 32.49
N GLU A 153 3.85 11.73 33.47
CA GLU A 153 5.18 11.16 33.24
C GLU A 153 5.13 10.02 32.21
N LEU A 154 4.13 9.14 32.34
CA LEU A 154 3.94 8.02 31.42
C LEU A 154 3.57 8.50 30.01
N LEU A 155 2.72 9.53 29.87
CA LEU A 155 2.42 10.16 28.58
C LEU A 155 3.66 10.79 27.92
N ASN A 156 4.62 11.31 28.70
CA ASN A 156 5.88 11.86 28.19
C ASN A 156 6.85 10.79 27.68
N SER A 157 6.71 9.54 28.16
CA SER A 157 7.52 8.42 27.70
C SER A 157 7.07 7.83 26.35
N ILE A 158 5.90 8.22 25.84
CA ILE A 158 5.34 7.70 24.60
C ILE A 158 6.18 8.19 23.41
N PRO A 159 6.70 7.28 22.56
CA PRO A 159 7.55 7.68 21.46
C PRO A 159 6.78 8.46 20.39
N GLU A 160 7.39 9.55 19.92
CA GLU A 160 6.85 10.38 18.86
C GLU A 160 6.60 9.61 17.54
N GLY A 161 5.66 10.14 16.74
CA GLY A 161 5.27 9.57 15.45
C GLY A 161 4.39 8.33 15.54
N THR A 162 3.86 8.02 16.73
CA THR A 162 2.80 7.01 16.93
C THR A 162 1.42 7.68 17.00
N LYS A 163 0.34 6.94 16.71
CA LYS A 163 -1.03 7.44 16.91
C LYS A 163 -1.29 7.73 18.39
N ALA A 164 -0.74 6.90 19.27
CA ALA A 164 -0.81 7.09 20.71
C ALA A 164 -0.14 8.40 21.16
N ALA A 165 0.98 8.81 20.54
CA ALA A 165 1.60 10.11 20.83
C ALA A 165 0.66 11.29 20.52
N ALA A 166 -0.07 11.24 19.40
CA ALA A 166 -1.03 12.29 19.05
C ALA A 166 -2.21 12.34 20.04
N GLN A 167 -2.60 11.22 20.63
CA GLN A 167 -3.60 11.17 21.70
C GLN A 167 -3.03 11.65 23.03
N ALA A 168 -1.80 11.24 23.36
CA ALA A 168 -1.08 11.66 24.56
C ALA A 168 -0.96 13.20 24.63
N GLU A 169 -0.60 13.86 23.53
CA GLU A 169 -0.52 15.32 23.47
C GLU A 169 -1.86 16.03 23.73
N LYS A 170 -2.98 15.40 23.37
CA LYS A 170 -4.32 15.94 23.71
C LYS A 170 -4.59 15.77 25.21
N LEU A 171 -4.35 14.57 25.75
CA LEU A 171 -4.57 14.27 27.15
C LEU A 171 -3.70 15.10 28.08
N LYS A 172 -2.44 15.37 27.72
CA LYS A 172 -1.55 16.27 28.48
C LYS A 172 -2.18 17.64 28.66
N LYS A 173 -2.73 18.24 27.58
CA LYS A 173 -3.40 19.56 27.63
C LYS A 173 -4.66 19.53 28.50
N GLU A 174 -5.48 18.49 28.39
CA GLU A 174 -6.69 18.33 29.19
C GLU A 174 -6.38 18.11 30.67
N TRP A 175 -5.29 17.38 30.95
CA TRP A 175 -4.84 17.08 32.29
C TRP A 175 -3.91 18.16 32.86
N GLY A 176 -3.88 19.35 32.26
CA GLY A 176 -3.19 20.52 32.81
C GLY A 176 -1.67 20.41 32.84
N GLY A 177 -1.11 19.64 31.90
CA GLY A 177 0.31 19.71 31.54
C GLY A 177 0.66 20.93 30.71
#